data_AF-W4R0T8-F1
#
_entry.id   AF-W4R0T8-F1
#
_cell.length_a   1.000
_cell.length_b   1.000
_cell.length_c   1.000
_cell.angle_alpha   90.00
_cell.angle_beta   90.00
_cell.angle_gamma   90.00
#
_symmetry.space_group_name_H-M   'P 1'
#
loop_
_entity.id
_entity.type
_entity.pdbx_description
1 polymer ?
#
loop_
_entity_poly.entity_id
_entity_poly.type
_entity_poly.pdbx_seq_one_letter_code
_entity_poly.pdbx_strand_id
1 'polypeptide(L)'
;MDKQHFDLIQFFEGYVRNYRRLNLTTLHNRSMFTKREIDYFANLGELLGFDAFVEDSKFDKVRGRSRPMDLSLWKWDSRIDKESYVSLALHLERENQWNKDEDTLDKLFSETEEGYVPHNVIGIQNIESNDRISFLNKLVVKKNKEQQSNVLMVYRYVDPEVGIERVSAFHFNGDGLQGERHAVCKEDDLGYWLMCFEEEYENLKKG
;
A
#
# COMPACT_ATOMS: atom_id res chain seq x y z
N MET A 1 4.35 19.13 -15.42
CA MET A 1 2.97 18.97 -14.92
C MET A 1 3.03 18.89 -13.42
N ASP A 2 2.05 19.46 -12.74
CA ASP A 2 1.95 19.31 -11.29
C ASP A 2 1.63 17.85 -10.95
N LYS A 3 2.22 17.34 -9.86
CA LYS A 3 1.97 15.97 -9.41
C LYS A 3 0.49 15.82 -9.05
N GLN A 4 -0.16 14.80 -9.58
CA GLN A 4 -1.51 14.44 -9.17
C GLN A 4 -1.44 13.61 -7.89
N HIS A 5 -1.84 14.20 -6.77
CA HIS A 5 -1.87 13.52 -5.48
C HIS A 5 -3.26 12.95 -5.18
N PHE A 6 -3.29 11.67 -4.81
CA PHE A 6 -4.50 11.02 -4.32
C PHE A 6 -4.72 11.33 -2.84
N ASP A 7 -5.98 11.29 -2.40
CA ASP A 7 -6.30 11.19 -0.99
C ASP A 7 -6.06 9.74 -0.53
N LEU A 8 -4.82 9.46 -0.11
CA LEU A 8 -4.42 8.11 0.26
C LEU A 8 -5.05 7.63 1.57
N ILE A 9 -5.45 8.55 2.47
CA ILE A 9 -6.23 8.17 3.65
C ILE A 9 -7.61 7.70 3.22
N GLN A 10 -8.26 8.37 2.27
CA GLN A 10 -9.53 7.89 1.71
C GLN A 10 -9.38 6.52 1.04
N PHE A 11 -8.26 6.25 0.35
CA PHE A 11 -7.98 4.92 -0.21
C PHE A 11 -7.87 3.86 0.89
N PHE A 12 -7.17 4.17 1.98
CA PHE A 12 -7.10 3.28 3.15
C PHE A 12 -8.48 3.05 3.78
N GLU A 13 -9.31 4.09 3.91
CA GLU A 13 -10.66 3.92 4.43
C GLU A 13 -11.52 3.01 3.54
N GLY A 14 -11.43 3.20 2.23
CA GLY A 14 -12.06 2.32 1.27
C GLY A 14 -11.60 0.87 1.43
N TYR A 15 -10.29 0.66 1.58
CA TYR A 15 -9.69 -0.65 1.79
C TYR A 15 -10.22 -1.33 3.05
N VAL A 16 -10.25 -0.63 4.19
CA VAL A 16 -10.82 -1.13 5.46
C VAL A 16 -12.29 -1.50 5.28
N ARG A 17 -13.12 -0.58 4.77
CA ARG A 17 -14.57 -0.77 4.65
C ARG A 17 -14.95 -1.86 3.65
N ASN A 18 -14.14 -2.09 2.62
CA ASN A 18 -14.41 -3.09 1.60
C ASN A 18 -13.65 -4.40 1.81
N TYR A 19 -12.84 -4.55 2.87
CA TYR A 19 -12.01 -5.75 3.07
C TYR A 19 -12.83 -7.04 3.06
N ARG A 20 -14.02 -7.00 3.66
CA ARG A 20 -14.96 -8.14 3.67
C ARG A 20 -15.40 -8.60 2.27
N ARG A 21 -15.41 -7.69 1.28
CA ARG A 21 -15.77 -7.96 -0.12
C ARG A 21 -14.64 -8.63 -0.90
N LEU A 22 -13.42 -8.67 -0.36
CA LEU A 22 -12.34 -9.48 -0.94
C LEU A 22 -12.63 -10.99 -0.84
N ASN A 23 -13.61 -11.37 0.00
CA ASN A 23 -14.12 -12.73 0.14
C ASN A 23 -13.03 -13.74 0.55
N LEU A 24 -12.12 -13.28 1.42
CA LEU A 24 -11.01 -14.05 1.97
C LEU A 24 -11.46 -14.75 3.26
N THR A 25 -10.96 -15.97 3.47
CA THR A 25 -11.24 -16.82 4.65
C THR A 25 -9.94 -17.45 5.15
N THR A 26 -9.97 -18.09 6.32
CA THR A 26 -8.83 -18.83 6.88
C THR A 26 -8.35 -20.00 6.01
N LEU A 27 -9.17 -20.48 5.07
CA LEU A 27 -8.81 -21.52 4.11
C LEU A 27 -7.95 -21.01 2.95
N HIS A 28 -7.86 -19.68 2.78
CA HIS A 28 -7.08 -19.07 1.72
C HIS A 28 -5.61 -18.96 2.14
N ASN A 29 -4.70 -19.24 1.20
CA ASN A 29 -3.27 -19.05 1.40
C ASN A 29 -2.86 -17.58 1.21
N ARG A 30 -1.66 -17.22 1.69
CA ARG A 30 -1.16 -15.84 1.64
C ARG A 30 -1.10 -15.23 0.24
N SER A 31 -0.82 -16.02 -0.80
CA SER A 31 -0.78 -15.49 -2.17
C SER A 31 -2.15 -15.08 -2.69
N MET A 32 -3.23 -15.74 -2.24
CA MET A 32 -4.60 -15.31 -2.53
C MET A 32 -4.96 -13.99 -1.85
N PHE A 33 -4.47 -13.74 -0.63
CA PHE A 33 -4.63 -12.41 0.02
C PHE A 33 -3.93 -11.33 -0.80
N THR A 34 -2.65 -11.50 -1.11
CA THR A 34 -1.88 -10.54 -1.92
C THR A 34 -2.58 -10.26 -3.24
N LYS A 35 -2.99 -11.30 -3.96
CA LYS A 35 -3.68 -11.13 -5.24
C LYS A 35 -4.96 -10.32 -5.10
N ARG A 36 -5.84 -10.67 -4.14
CA ARG A 36 -7.11 -9.95 -3.94
C ARG A 36 -6.91 -8.49 -3.53
N GLU A 37 -5.88 -8.22 -2.73
CA GLU A 37 -5.52 -6.86 -2.31
C GLU A 37 -4.98 -6.05 -3.49
N ILE A 38 -4.09 -6.62 -4.32
CA ILE A 38 -3.61 -5.99 -5.55
C ILE A 38 -4.77 -5.74 -6.54
N ASP A 39 -5.61 -6.75 -6.79
CA ASP A 39 -6.78 -6.64 -7.66
C ASP A 39 -7.72 -5.52 -7.19
N TYR A 40 -7.91 -5.35 -5.88
CA TYR A 40 -8.73 -4.26 -5.34
C TYR A 40 -8.18 -2.88 -5.72
N PHE A 41 -6.88 -2.64 -5.54
CA PHE A 41 -6.27 -1.36 -5.89
C PHE A 41 -6.15 -1.14 -7.41
N ALA A 42 -5.94 -2.21 -8.18
CA ALA A 42 -5.95 -2.15 -9.64
C ALA A 42 -7.32 -1.70 -10.16
N ASN A 43 -8.41 -2.36 -9.72
CA ASN A 43 -9.77 -2.00 -10.08
C ASN A 43 -10.12 -0.56 -9.67
N LEU A 44 -9.68 -0.13 -8.48
CA LEU A 44 -9.85 1.27 -8.05
C LEU A 44 -9.15 2.25 -9.00
N GLY A 45 -7.91 1.94 -9.42
CA GLY A 45 -7.16 2.74 -10.38
C GLY A 45 -7.85 2.84 -11.74
N GLU A 46 -8.33 1.73 -12.28
CA GLU A 46 -9.05 1.68 -13.55
C GLU A 46 -10.34 2.51 -13.50
N LEU A 47 -11.11 2.41 -12.41
CA LEU A 47 -12.31 3.22 -12.19
C LEU A 47 -12.01 4.73 -12.12
N LEU A 48 -10.80 5.11 -11.70
CA LEU A 48 -10.32 6.49 -11.69
C LEU A 48 -9.72 6.92 -13.04
N GLY A 49 -9.69 6.04 -14.05
CA GLY A 49 -9.23 6.33 -15.41
C GLY A 49 -7.71 6.27 -15.58
N PHE A 50 -7.05 5.35 -14.86
CA PHE A 50 -5.66 4.98 -15.05
C PHE A 50 -5.54 3.59 -15.67
N ASP A 51 -4.44 3.34 -16.37
CA ASP A 51 -4.09 2.00 -16.83
C ASP A 51 -3.35 1.27 -15.70
N ALA A 52 -3.83 0.09 -15.32
CA ALA A 52 -3.28 -0.70 -14.22
C ALA A 52 -2.41 -1.86 -14.74
N PHE A 53 -1.22 -2.03 -14.18
CA PHE A 53 -0.31 -3.14 -14.52
C PHE A 53 0.15 -3.86 -13.26
N VAL A 54 0.01 -5.19 -13.26
CA VAL A 54 0.47 -6.07 -12.19
C VAL A 54 1.78 -6.73 -12.63
N GLU A 55 2.79 -6.76 -11.76
CA GLU A 55 4.15 -7.21 -12.08
C GLU A 55 4.83 -6.40 -13.20
N ASP A 56 4.61 -5.09 -13.21
CA ASP A 56 5.17 -4.15 -14.18
C ASP A 56 6.69 -3.98 -13.99
N SER A 57 7.45 -3.83 -15.08
CA SER A 57 8.92 -3.81 -15.03
C SER A 57 9.47 -2.57 -14.31
N LYS A 58 10.43 -2.78 -13.40
CA LYS A 58 11.18 -1.70 -12.74
C LYS A 58 12.64 -2.11 -12.57
N PHE A 59 13.54 -1.49 -13.31
CA PHE A 59 14.98 -1.72 -13.22
C PHE A 59 15.55 -1.02 -12.01
N ASP A 60 16.02 -1.80 -11.05
CA ASP A 60 16.85 -1.35 -9.96
C ASP A 60 18.26 -1.10 -10.52
N LYS A 61 18.55 0.14 -10.91
CA LYS A 61 19.86 0.57 -11.45
C LYS A 61 21.00 0.31 -10.48
N VAL A 62 20.74 0.39 -9.17
CA VAL A 62 21.74 0.18 -8.12
C VAL A 62 22.13 -1.29 -8.02
N ARG A 63 21.16 -2.20 -8.17
CA ARG A 63 21.38 -3.66 -8.11
C ARG A 63 21.54 -4.34 -9.48
N GLY A 64 21.41 -3.59 -10.59
CA GLY A 64 21.55 -4.09 -11.96
C GLY A 64 20.52 -5.16 -12.36
N ARG A 65 19.31 -5.10 -11.80
CA ARG A 65 18.26 -6.12 -12.02
C ARG A 65 16.86 -5.50 -12.11
N SER A 66 15.95 -6.14 -12.84
CA SER A 66 14.53 -5.78 -12.78
C SER A 66 13.88 -6.35 -11.52
N ARG A 67 13.26 -5.49 -10.70
CA ARG A 67 12.41 -5.84 -9.55
C ARG A 67 11.00 -5.36 -9.87
N PRO A 68 10.15 -6.19 -10.49
CA PRO A 68 8.85 -5.75 -10.98
C PRO A 68 7.98 -5.19 -9.85
N MET A 69 7.30 -4.09 -10.10
CA MET A 69 6.35 -3.49 -9.16
C MET A 69 5.16 -4.43 -8.97
N ASP A 70 4.67 -4.57 -7.74
CA ASP A 70 3.50 -5.43 -7.54
C ASP A 70 2.27 -4.85 -8.25
N LEU A 71 2.10 -3.53 -8.20
CA LEU A 71 1.11 -2.80 -8.98
C LEU A 71 1.63 -1.40 -9.34
N SER A 72 1.39 -0.99 -10.59
CA SER A 72 1.57 0.38 -11.06
C SER A 72 0.27 0.89 -11.70
N LEU A 73 -0.01 2.18 -11.49
CA LEU A 73 -1.08 2.89 -12.19
C LEU A 73 -0.46 3.99 -13.05
N TRP A 74 -0.73 3.96 -14.34
CA TRP A 74 -0.16 4.89 -15.30
C TRP A 74 -1.23 5.82 -15.85
N LYS A 75 -0.87 7.10 -16.01
CA LYS A 75 -1.71 8.07 -16.69
C LYS A 75 -1.32 8.12 -18.15
N TRP A 76 -2.24 7.79 -19.04
CA TRP A 76 -2.11 8.05 -20.46
C TRP A 76 -3.11 9.13 -20.91
N ASP A 77 -2.69 9.99 -21.83
CA ASP A 77 -3.55 10.97 -22.48
C ASP A 77 -3.01 11.32 -23.86
N SER A 78 -3.64 10.79 -24.91
CA SER A 78 -3.26 11.04 -26.31
C SER A 78 -3.31 12.51 -26.75
N ARG A 79 -3.94 13.39 -25.96
CA ARG A 79 -3.94 14.84 -26.19
C ARG A 79 -2.65 15.51 -25.69
N ILE A 80 -1.90 14.85 -24.82
CA ILE A 80 -0.63 15.30 -24.25
C ILE A 80 0.52 14.59 -24.96
N ASP A 81 0.50 13.26 -24.96
CA ASP A 81 1.51 12.42 -25.60
C ASP A 81 0.83 11.18 -26.19
N LYS A 82 1.08 10.93 -27.47
CA LYS A 82 0.48 9.81 -28.21
C LYS A 82 1.27 8.53 -28.09
N GLU A 83 2.55 8.62 -27.73
CA GLU A 83 3.51 7.53 -27.77
C GLU A 83 3.89 7.05 -26.36
N SER A 84 3.87 7.94 -25.37
CA SER A 84 4.31 7.64 -24.00
C SER A 84 3.22 7.88 -22.95
N TYR A 85 3.39 7.24 -21.79
CA TYR A 85 2.63 7.60 -20.59
C TYR A 85 3.01 8.99 -20.12
N VAL A 86 2.02 9.71 -19.60
CA VAL A 86 2.15 11.06 -19.07
C VAL A 86 2.84 11.05 -17.71
N SER A 87 2.51 10.06 -16.87
CA SER A 87 3.11 9.92 -15.53
C SER A 87 2.81 8.56 -14.90
N LEU A 88 3.70 8.11 -14.02
CA LEU A 88 3.41 7.05 -13.06
C LEU A 88 2.61 7.64 -11.88
N ALA A 89 1.31 7.36 -11.84
CA ALA A 89 0.40 7.92 -10.85
C ALA A 89 0.51 7.23 -9.49
N LEU A 90 0.68 5.91 -9.48
CA LEU A 90 0.84 5.11 -8.26
C LEU A 90 1.83 3.97 -8.48
N HIS A 91 2.67 3.74 -7.48
CA HIS A 91 3.41 2.49 -7.29
C HIS A 91 2.95 1.86 -5.95
N LEU A 92 2.49 0.61 -5.98
CA LEU A 92 2.10 -0.15 -4.80
C LEU A 92 2.97 -1.42 -4.64
N GLU A 93 3.30 -1.72 -3.38
CA GLU A 93 3.99 -2.95 -2.96
C GLU A 93 3.24 -3.65 -1.83
N ARG A 94 3.13 -4.98 -1.90
CA ARG A 94 2.49 -5.81 -0.88
C ARG A 94 3.42 -6.93 -0.39
N GLU A 95 3.95 -6.79 0.83
CA GLU A 95 4.87 -7.78 1.41
C GLU A 95 4.27 -8.50 2.63
N ASN A 96 4.23 -9.84 2.58
CA ASN A 96 3.69 -10.69 3.65
C ASN A 96 4.74 -11.19 4.64
N GLN A 97 6.02 -11.15 4.28
CA GLN A 97 7.13 -11.61 5.09
C GLN A 97 7.69 -10.45 5.90
N TRP A 98 7.53 -10.52 7.22
CA TRP A 98 7.92 -9.45 8.13
C TRP A 98 9.41 -9.10 8.07
N ASN A 99 10.27 -10.08 7.76
CA ASN A 99 11.72 -9.90 7.66
C ASN A 99 12.19 -9.27 6.34
N LYS A 100 11.26 -8.88 5.46
CA LYS A 100 11.53 -8.18 4.19
C LYS A 100 11.08 -6.71 4.20
N ASP A 101 10.64 -6.22 5.35
CA ASP A 101 10.10 -4.86 5.52
C ASP A 101 11.02 -3.77 4.93
N GLU A 102 12.31 -3.80 5.25
CA GLU A 102 13.32 -2.86 4.73
C GLU A 102 13.57 -3.03 3.23
N ASP A 103 13.67 -4.27 2.74
CA ASP A 103 13.91 -4.59 1.33
C ASP A 103 12.75 -4.15 0.43
N THR A 104 11.52 -4.16 0.98
CA THR A 104 10.32 -3.65 0.33
C THR A 104 10.30 -2.13 0.32
N LEU A 105 10.76 -1.45 1.39
CA LEU A 105 10.96 0.00 1.34
C LEU A 105 12.01 0.40 0.29
N ASP A 106 13.10 -0.35 0.17
CA ASP A 106 14.09 -0.12 -0.89
C ASP A 106 13.47 -0.22 -2.29
N LYS A 107 12.60 -1.21 -2.51
CA LYS A 107 11.88 -1.40 -3.79
C LYS A 107 10.87 -0.27 -4.04
N LEU A 108 10.12 0.10 -3.01
CA LEU A 108 9.08 1.12 -3.06
C LEU A 108 9.65 2.50 -3.44
N PHE A 109 10.86 2.79 -3.00
CA PHE A 109 11.54 4.07 -3.22
C PHE A 109 12.63 4.06 -4.31
N SER A 110 12.72 3.01 -5.14
CA SER A 110 13.65 3.00 -6.27
C SER A 110 13.11 3.76 -7.48
N GLU A 111 13.99 4.23 -8.36
CA GLU A 111 13.62 4.83 -9.66
C GLU A 111 13.06 3.77 -10.64
N THR A 112 12.26 4.19 -11.63
CA THR A 112 11.89 3.31 -12.76
C THR A 112 12.97 3.28 -13.85
N GLU A 113 12.85 2.36 -14.82
CA GLU A 113 13.80 2.24 -15.94
C GLU A 113 13.90 3.54 -16.73
N GLU A 114 12.73 4.11 -17.03
CA GLU A 114 12.55 5.32 -17.83
C GLU A 114 12.68 6.61 -17.00
N GLY A 115 12.98 6.50 -15.69
CA GLY A 115 13.18 7.64 -14.80
C GLY A 115 11.90 8.31 -14.30
N TYR A 116 10.75 7.63 -14.40
CA TYR A 116 9.52 8.11 -13.78
C TYR A 116 9.64 8.06 -12.26
N VAL A 117 9.19 9.14 -11.62
CA VAL A 117 9.03 9.22 -10.17
C VAL A 117 7.55 9.10 -9.86
N PRO A 118 7.10 8.08 -9.12
CA PRO A 118 5.68 7.90 -8.84
C PRO A 118 5.12 9.09 -8.06
N HIS A 119 3.97 9.60 -8.46
CA HIS A 119 3.31 10.69 -7.72
C HIS A 119 2.82 10.23 -6.35
N ASN A 120 2.30 9.00 -6.29
CA ASN A 120 1.79 8.36 -5.09
C ASN A 120 2.44 6.99 -4.89
N VAL A 121 2.54 6.58 -3.64
CA VAL A 121 3.17 5.33 -3.25
C VAL A 121 2.36 4.68 -2.14
N ILE A 122 2.09 3.38 -2.24
CA ILE A 122 1.42 2.61 -1.20
C ILE A 122 2.26 1.39 -0.83
N GLY A 123 2.71 1.29 0.41
CA GLY A 123 3.38 0.09 0.93
C GLY A 123 2.50 -0.62 1.95
N ILE A 124 2.09 -1.86 1.67
CA ILE A 124 1.32 -2.69 2.61
C ILE A 124 2.22 -3.83 3.09
N GLN A 125 2.63 -3.79 4.35
CA GLN A 125 3.64 -4.69 4.89
C GLN A 125 3.15 -5.41 6.13
N ASN A 126 3.36 -6.72 6.19
CA ASN A 126 3.35 -7.41 7.48
C ASN A 126 4.65 -7.06 8.20
N ILE A 127 4.58 -6.79 9.50
CA ILE A 127 5.74 -6.51 10.34
C ILE A 127 5.70 -7.38 11.59
N GLU A 128 6.83 -7.48 12.29
CA GLU A 128 6.95 -8.33 13.46
C GLU A 128 6.07 -7.84 14.63
N SER A 129 6.09 -6.53 14.89
CA SER A 129 5.39 -5.92 16.01
C SER A 129 5.21 -4.40 15.82
N ASN A 130 4.40 -3.79 16.69
CA ASN A 130 4.19 -2.34 16.73
C ASN A 130 5.51 -1.55 16.86
N ASP A 131 6.48 -2.06 17.63
CA ASP A 131 7.75 -1.38 17.89
C ASP A 131 8.56 -1.12 16.61
N ARG A 132 8.34 -1.96 15.58
CA ARG A 132 9.01 -1.85 14.29
C ARG A 132 8.56 -0.63 13.48
N ILE A 133 7.35 -0.13 13.71
CA ILE A 133 6.74 0.97 12.94
C ILE A 133 7.57 2.24 13.04
N SER A 134 8.03 2.62 14.24
CA SER A 134 8.79 3.86 14.44
C SER A 134 10.10 3.86 13.64
N PHE A 135 10.75 2.69 13.54
CA PHE A 135 11.96 2.52 12.74
C PHE A 135 11.65 2.64 11.23
N LEU A 136 10.62 1.93 10.75
CA LEU A 136 10.26 1.96 9.33
C LEU A 136 9.79 3.35 8.88
N ASN A 137 9.01 4.06 9.71
CA ASN A 137 8.57 5.43 9.42
C ASN A 137 9.76 6.40 9.27
N LYS A 138 10.83 6.23 10.06
CA LYS A 138 12.07 7.03 9.90
C LYS A 138 12.75 6.74 8.56
N LEU A 139 12.77 5.48 8.12
CA LEU A 139 13.31 5.11 6.82
C LEU A 139 12.47 5.69 5.68
N VAL A 140 11.14 5.63 5.79
CA VAL A 140 10.19 6.22 4.83
C VAL A 140 10.45 7.71 4.69
N VAL A 141 10.51 8.46 5.79
CA VAL A 141 10.81 9.90 5.77
C VAL A 141 12.17 10.17 5.11
N LYS A 142 13.21 9.39 5.44
CA LYS A 142 14.54 9.55 4.85
C LYS A 142 14.50 9.36 3.33
N LYS A 143 13.88 8.28 2.85
CA LYS A 143 13.80 7.94 1.42
C LYS A 143 12.90 8.91 0.64
N ASN A 144 11.78 9.32 1.23
CA ASN A 144 10.83 10.22 0.57
C ASN A 144 11.35 11.65 0.41
N LYS A 145 12.45 12.04 1.09
CA LYS A 145 13.12 13.32 0.83
C LYS A 145 13.63 13.43 -0.60
N GLU A 146 14.03 12.32 -1.21
CA GLU A 146 14.51 12.29 -2.59
C GLU A 146 13.35 12.15 -3.58
N GLN A 147 12.46 11.19 -3.32
CA GLN A 147 11.36 10.87 -4.24
C GLN A 147 10.23 11.93 -4.24
N GLN A 148 10.00 12.59 -3.09
CA GLN A 148 8.97 13.61 -2.91
C GLN A 148 7.57 13.12 -3.34
N SER A 149 7.24 11.86 -3.06
CA SER A 149 5.93 11.27 -3.35
C SER A 149 4.96 11.53 -2.21
N ASN A 150 3.68 11.38 -2.51
CA ASN A 150 2.64 11.21 -1.51
C ASN A 150 2.60 9.72 -1.11
N VAL A 151 2.78 9.40 0.16
CA VAL A 151 3.07 8.02 0.61
C VAL A 151 2.04 7.56 1.63
N LEU A 152 1.55 6.35 1.47
CA LEU A 152 0.77 5.64 2.48
C LEU A 152 1.48 4.33 2.83
N MET A 153 1.87 4.20 4.09
CA MET A 153 2.37 2.94 4.64
C MET A 153 1.29 2.30 5.49
N VAL A 154 0.94 1.05 5.19
CA VAL A 154 0.00 0.24 5.97
C VAL A 154 0.76 -0.93 6.56
N TYR A 155 0.89 -0.92 7.89
CA TYR A 155 1.55 -1.97 8.65
C TYR A 155 0.54 -2.92 9.27
N ARG A 156 0.77 -4.22 9.13
CA ARG A 156 -0.08 -5.28 9.66
C ARG A 156 0.73 -6.17 10.61
N TYR A 157 0.22 -6.42 11.80
CA TYR A 157 0.89 -7.29 12.78
C TYR A 157 -0.13 -7.86 13.76
N VAL A 158 0.16 -9.04 14.30
CA VAL A 158 -0.67 -9.63 15.35
C VAL A 158 -0.21 -9.06 16.68
N ASP A 159 -1.12 -8.39 17.40
CA ASP A 159 -0.91 -7.94 18.76
C ASP A 159 -0.88 -9.17 19.69
N PRO A 160 0.27 -9.51 20.30
CA PRO A 160 0.40 -10.73 21.07
C PRO A 160 -0.39 -10.72 22.38
N GLU A 161 -0.75 -9.53 22.89
CA GLU A 161 -1.49 -9.42 24.16
C GLU A 161 -2.96 -9.79 24.00
N VAL A 162 -3.55 -9.41 22.87
CA VAL A 162 -4.98 -9.60 22.59
C VAL A 162 -5.26 -10.60 21.47
N GLY A 163 -4.24 -11.07 20.74
CA GLY A 163 -4.37 -12.03 19.66
C GLY A 163 -5.11 -11.50 18.43
N ILE A 164 -5.12 -10.17 18.22
CA ILE A 164 -5.85 -9.51 17.13
C ILE A 164 -4.86 -8.93 16.13
N GLU A 165 -5.18 -9.01 14.85
CA GLU A 165 -4.38 -8.37 13.82
C GLU A 165 -4.67 -6.86 13.77
N ARG A 166 -3.66 -6.05 14.06
CA ARG A 166 -3.68 -4.59 13.94
C ARG A 166 -3.31 -4.18 12.52
N VAL A 167 -3.93 -3.10 12.05
CA VAL A 167 -3.69 -2.49 10.76
C VAL A 167 -3.47 -1.00 10.97
N SER A 168 -2.23 -0.54 10.92
CA SER A 168 -1.86 0.86 11.18
C SER A 168 -1.40 1.54 9.90
N ALA A 169 -2.13 2.55 9.47
CA ALA A 169 -1.82 3.35 8.29
C ALA A 169 -1.18 4.69 8.67
N PHE A 170 -0.14 5.07 7.93
CA PHE A 170 0.60 6.33 8.11
C PHE A 170 0.75 7.02 6.76
N HIS A 171 0.37 8.29 6.71
CA HIS A 171 0.41 9.11 5.51
C HIS A 171 1.55 10.13 5.59
N PHE A 172 2.39 10.19 4.55
CA PHE A 172 3.54 11.10 4.46
C PHE A 172 3.52 11.89 3.15
N ASN A 173 4.15 13.05 3.17
CA ASN A 173 4.53 13.80 1.96
C ASN A 173 6.01 14.21 2.06
N GLY A 174 6.44 15.18 1.25
CA GLY A 174 7.80 15.72 1.27
C GLY A 174 8.22 16.35 2.62
N ASP A 175 7.25 16.81 3.41
CA ASP A 175 7.47 17.47 4.71
C ASP A 175 7.49 16.47 5.88
N GLY A 176 7.17 15.20 5.64
CA GLY A 176 7.14 14.14 6.65
C GLY A 176 5.72 13.61 6.91
N LEU A 177 5.49 13.11 8.12
CA LEU A 177 4.23 12.49 8.53
C LEU A 177 3.11 13.53 8.60
N GLN A 178 1.99 13.26 7.93
CA GLN A 178 0.82 14.14 7.83
C GLN A 178 -0.37 13.61 8.64
N GLY A 179 -0.47 12.30 8.81
CA GLY A 179 -1.56 11.70 9.57
C GLY A 179 -1.44 10.19 9.70
N GLU A 180 -2.28 9.63 10.56
CA GLU A 180 -2.37 8.20 10.81
C GLU A 180 -3.82 7.76 10.95
N ARG A 181 -4.07 6.47 10.69
CA ARG A 181 -5.39 5.86 10.90
C ARG A 181 -5.24 4.38 11.23
N HIS A 182 -6.03 3.90 12.17
CA HIS A 182 -5.88 2.55 12.72
C HIS A 182 -7.16 1.74 12.56
N ALA A 183 -6.98 0.46 12.23
CA ALA A 183 -8.02 -0.53 12.08
C ALA A 183 -7.56 -1.86 12.69
N VAL A 184 -8.52 -2.75 12.86
CA VAL A 184 -8.28 -4.15 13.21
C VAL A 184 -8.76 -5.05 12.08
N CYS A 185 -8.07 -6.16 11.87
CA CYS A 185 -8.46 -7.23 10.97
C CYS A 185 -8.85 -8.46 11.80
N LYS A 186 -10.04 -9.01 11.57
CA LYS A 186 -10.56 -10.17 12.30
C LYS A 186 -11.44 -11.03 11.42
N GLU A 187 -11.69 -12.25 11.88
CA GLU A 187 -12.67 -13.17 11.30
C GLU A 187 -14.08 -12.81 11.80
N ASP A 188 -15.08 -12.88 10.90
CA ASP A 188 -16.50 -12.90 11.27
C ASP A 188 -16.97 -14.31 11.68
N ASP A 189 -18.20 -14.40 12.17
CA ASP A 189 -18.81 -15.66 12.60
C ASP A 189 -18.99 -16.68 11.45
N LEU A 190 -18.82 -16.26 10.19
CA LEU A 190 -18.91 -17.09 8.99
C LEU A 190 -17.53 -17.51 8.46
N GLY A 191 -16.46 -17.13 9.14
CA GLY A 191 -15.09 -17.50 8.79
C GLY A 191 -14.40 -16.59 7.79
N TYR A 192 -14.96 -15.40 7.53
CA TYR A 192 -14.42 -14.44 6.56
C TYR A 192 -13.67 -13.32 7.25
N TRP A 193 -12.59 -12.88 6.62
CA TRP A 193 -11.83 -11.73 7.08
C TRP A 193 -12.59 -10.43 6.79
N LEU A 194 -12.63 -9.56 7.79
CA LEU A 194 -13.10 -8.19 7.71
C LEU A 194 -12.13 -7.26 8.42
N MET A 195 -12.21 -5.98 8.06
CA MET A 195 -11.57 -4.91 8.82
C MET A 195 -12.64 -3.94 9.33
N CYS A 196 -12.36 -3.34 10.47
CA CYS A 196 -13.10 -2.19 10.99
C CYS A 196 -12.13 -1.24 11.71
N PHE A 197 -12.51 0.03 11.84
CA PHE A 197 -11.67 0.97 12.56
C PHE A 197 -11.64 0.68 14.07
N GLU A 198 -10.57 1.10 14.75
CA GLU A 198 -10.42 0.83 16.18
C GLU A 198 -11.59 1.40 17.01
N GLU A 199 -12.08 2.59 16.66
CA GLU A 199 -13.26 3.18 17.31
C GLU A 199 -14.55 2.37 17.09
N GLU A 200 -14.69 1.71 15.94
CA GLU A 200 -15.82 0.82 15.64
C GLU A 200 -15.67 -0.49 16.43
N TYR A 201 -14.45 -1.00 16.53
CA TYR A 201 -14.14 -2.22 17.27
C TYR A 201 -14.34 -2.09 18.78
N GLU A 202 -13.92 -0.98 19.37
CA GLU A 202 -14.11 -0.72 20.80
C GLU A 202 -15.59 -0.56 21.18
N ASN A 203 -16.43 -0.08 20.25
CA ASN A 203 -17.88 -0.06 20.46
C ASN A 203 -18.49 -1.46 20.46
N LEU A 204 -17.98 -2.38 19.63
CA LEU A 204 -18.45 -3.77 19.59
C LEU A 204 -18.12 -4.56 20.86
N LYS A 205 -17.07 -4.20 21.59
CA LYS A 205 -16.73 -4.84 22.88
C LYS A 205 -17.61 -4.40 24.06
N LYS A 206 -18.26 -3.23 23.93
CA LYS A 206 -19.04 -2.62 25.01
C LYS A 206 -20.53 -3.01 24.99
N GLY A 207 -20.99 -3.63 23.89
CA GLY A 207 -22.34 -4.18 23.74
C GLY A 207 -22.35 -5.69 23.98
#